data_AF-A0A158CQT7-F1
#
_entry.id   AF-A0A158CQT7-F1
#
_cell.length_a   1.000
_cell.length_b   1.000
_cell.length_c   1.000
_cell.angle_alpha   90.00
_cell.angle_beta   90.00
_cell.angle_gamma   90.00
#
_symmetry.space_group_name_H-M   'P 1'
#
loop_
_entity.id
_entity.type
_entity.pdbx_description
1 polymer ?
#
loop_
_entity_poly.entity_id
_entity_poly.type
_entity_poly.pdbx_seq_one_letter_code
_entity_poly.pdbx_strand_id
1 'polypeptide(L)'
;MSVASLVRSAVEQSLPLIEALRQELALDLPDDPLTVLGDGSRLIQVLTNLLNNAAKYTQQGGRIALTAGVRDGQVAISVADNGIGVDAIMIRTALPGLDGHTLARQLHAVHPHERTLYIAVSDACQSHDKIVARGVGFDHHVERAVAMATLSRILHAVPT
;
A
#
# COMPACT_ATOMS: atom_id res chain seq x y z
N MET A 1 -21.25 4.44 -8.02
CA MET A 1 -21.33 4.22 -6.55
C MET A 1 -20.71 5.39 -5.82
N SER A 2 -21.19 5.73 -4.62
CA SER A 2 -20.69 6.87 -3.84
C SER A 2 -19.42 6.52 -3.08
N VAL A 3 -18.38 7.34 -3.19
CA VAL A 3 -17.12 7.16 -2.43
C VAL A 3 -17.39 7.22 -0.93
N ALA A 4 -18.22 8.16 -0.47
CA ALA A 4 -18.58 8.28 0.94
C ALA A 4 -19.24 7.00 1.49
N SER A 5 -20.06 6.31 0.69
CA SER A 5 -20.64 5.02 1.09
C SER A 5 -19.59 3.91 1.20
N LEU A 6 -18.63 3.86 0.27
CA LEU A 6 -17.54 2.87 0.30
C LEU A 6 -16.65 3.07 1.52
N VAL A 7 -16.27 4.33 1.80
CA VAL A 7 -15.47 4.70 2.98
C VAL A 7 -16.20 4.32 4.25
N ARG A 8 -17.49 4.65 4.38
CA ARG A 8 -18.29 4.30 5.56
C ARG A 8 -18.27 2.80 5.83
N SER A 9 -18.56 1.98 4.82
CA SER A 9 -18.56 0.51 4.98
C SER A 9 -17.19 -0.07 5.32
N ALA A 10 -16.10 0.53 4.82
CA ALA A 10 -14.75 0.12 5.19
C ALA A 10 -14.40 0.51 6.63
N VAL A 11 -14.75 1.74 7.03
CA VAL A 11 -14.54 2.24 8.40
C VAL A 11 -15.31 1.39 9.41
N GLU A 12 -16.58 1.08 9.15
CA GLU A 12 -17.41 0.22 10.03
C GLU A 12 -16.75 -1.15 10.29
N GLN A 13 -16.07 -1.72 9.29
CA GLN A 13 -15.37 -2.99 9.44
C GLN A 13 -14.04 -2.90 10.21
N SER A 14 -13.35 -1.76 10.13
CA SER A 14 -12.04 -1.55 10.77
C SER A 14 -12.14 -0.90 12.15
N LEU A 15 -13.25 -0.23 12.46
CA LEU A 15 -13.43 0.55 13.69
C LEU A 15 -13.19 -0.26 14.99
N PRO A 16 -13.65 -1.52 15.13
CA PRO A 16 -13.40 -2.30 16.35
C PRO A 16 -11.92 -2.45 16.69
N LEU A 17 -11.06 -2.60 15.68
CA LEU A 17 -9.60 -2.73 15.88
C LEU A 17 -8.97 -1.38 16.25
N ILE A 18 -9.37 -0.31 15.55
CA ILE A 18 -8.88 1.06 15.77
C ILE A 18 -9.22 1.53 17.19
N GLU A 19 -10.46 1.27 17.64
CA GLU A 19 -10.92 1.60 19.00
C GLU A 19 -10.20 0.78 20.07
N ALA A 20 -10.01 -0.53 19.85
CA ALA A 20 -9.26 -1.38 20.77
C ALA A 20 -7.81 -0.88 20.98
N LEU A 21 -7.20 -0.34 19.94
CA LEU A 21 -5.87 0.27 19.96
C LEU A 21 -5.89 1.77 20.32
N ARG A 22 -7.06 2.33 20.64
CA ARG A 22 -7.26 3.74 21.01
C ARG A 22 -6.69 4.73 19.99
N GLN A 23 -6.65 4.33 18.72
CA GLN A 23 -6.12 5.16 17.64
C GLN A 23 -7.16 6.21 17.22
N GLU A 24 -6.68 7.38 16.81
CA GLU A 24 -7.51 8.44 16.24
C GLU A 24 -7.65 8.21 14.74
N LEU A 25 -8.89 8.10 14.25
CA LEU A 25 -9.21 8.05 12.83
C LEU A 25 -9.78 9.39 12.38
N ALA A 26 -9.06 10.10 11.51
CA ALA A 26 -9.53 11.31 10.85
C ALA A 26 -10.05 10.99 9.44
N LEU A 27 -11.21 11.54 9.09
CA LEU A 27 -11.78 11.44 7.75
C LEU A 27 -11.80 12.83 7.11
N ASP A 28 -11.21 12.95 5.94
CA ASP A 28 -11.22 14.16 5.13
C ASP A 28 -11.83 13.83 3.76
N LEU A 29 -13.14 14.03 3.65
CA LEU A 29 -13.92 13.74 2.46
C LEU A 29 -14.47 15.06 1.91
N PRO A 30 -14.51 15.24 0.58
CA PRO A 30 -15.04 16.47 0.00
C PRO A 30 -16.55 16.55 0.26
N ASP A 31 -17.05 17.76 0.41
CA ASP A 31 -18.48 18.04 0.53
C ASP A 31 -19.25 17.63 -0.75
N ASP A 32 -18.60 17.79 -1.90
CA ASP A 32 -19.15 17.41 -3.19
C ASP A 32 -19.16 15.88 -3.37
N PRO A 33 -20.30 15.28 -3.80
CA PRO A 33 -20.39 13.83 -3.96
C PRO A 33 -19.42 13.29 -5.01
N LEU A 34 -18.44 12.50 -4.58
CA LEU A 34 -17.60 11.73 -5.49
C LEU A 34 -18.26 10.39 -5.83
N THR A 35 -18.32 10.08 -7.13
CA THR A 35 -18.79 8.78 -7.62
C THR A 35 -17.76 8.07 -8.48
N VAL A 36 -17.64 6.76 -8.29
CA VAL A 36 -16.81 5.88 -9.11
C VAL A 36 -17.66 4.82 -9.82
N LEU A 37 -17.16 4.29 -10.93
CA LEU A 37 -17.73 3.15 -11.65
C LEU A 37 -16.84 1.92 -11.41
N GLY A 38 -17.42 0.79 -11.01
CA GLY A 38 -16.64 -0.41 -10.72
C GLY A 38 -17.38 -1.42 -9.82
N ASP A 39 -16.61 -2.28 -9.16
CA ASP A 39 -17.09 -3.25 -8.18
C ASP A 39 -16.88 -2.71 -6.76
N GLY A 40 -17.99 -2.33 -6.11
CA GLY A 40 -17.95 -1.70 -4.79
C GLY A 40 -17.46 -2.64 -3.70
N SER A 41 -17.74 -3.94 -3.83
CA SER A 41 -17.31 -4.94 -2.85
C SER A 41 -15.78 -5.08 -2.84
N ARG A 42 -15.16 -5.09 -4.02
CA ARG A 42 -13.68 -5.10 -4.16
C ARG A 42 -13.05 -3.82 -3.63
N LEU A 43 -13.65 -2.66 -3.90
CA LEU A 43 -13.14 -1.39 -3.38
C LEU A 43 -13.23 -1.32 -1.86
N ILE A 44 -14.34 -1.75 -1.27
CA ILE A 44 -14.48 -1.86 0.19
C ILE A 44 -13.39 -2.80 0.75
N GLN A 45 -13.18 -3.96 0.14
CA GLN A 45 -12.14 -4.88 0.57
C GLN A 45 -10.74 -4.26 0.55
N VAL A 46 -10.39 -3.50 -0.50
CA VAL A 46 -9.11 -2.78 -0.58
C VAL A 46 -9.00 -1.75 0.55
N LEU A 47 -10.02 -0.92 0.76
CA LEU A 47 -10.01 0.10 1.81
C LEU A 47 -9.93 -0.51 3.21
N THR A 48 -10.70 -1.56 3.49
CA THR A 48 -10.65 -2.31 4.75
C THR A 48 -9.26 -2.90 4.99
N ASN A 49 -8.62 -3.45 3.95
CA ASN A 49 -7.26 -3.97 4.06
C ASN A 49 -6.25 -2.87 4.41
N LEU A 50 -6.34 -1.70 3.76
CA LEU A 50 -5.46 -0.58 4.04
C LEU A 50 -5.67 -0.02 5.46
N LEU A 51 -6.92 0.17 5.88
CA LEU A 51 -7.26 0.62 7.23
C LEU A 51 -6.80 -0.37 8.31
N ASN A 52 -7.00 -1.67 8.08
CA ASN A 52 -6.54 -2.70 9.01
C ASN A 52 -5.01 -2.77 9.08
N ASN A 53 -4.31 -2.55 7.96
CA ASN A 53 -2.85 -2.46 7.99
C ASN A 53 -2.40 -1.22 8.76
N ALA A 54 -2.96 -0.05 8.49
CA ALA A 54 -2.69 1.18 9.24
C ALA A 54 -2.90 0.96 10.75
N ALA A 55 -4.03 0.35 11.14
CA ALA A 55 -4.32 0.04 12.54
C ALA A 55 -3.31 -0.92 13.17
N LYS A 56 -2.90 -1.97 12.46
CA LYS A 56 -1.91 -2.95 12.96
C LYS A 56 -0.51 -2.36 13.15
N TYR A 57 -0.09 -1.45 12.28
CA TYR A 57 1.28 -0.93 12.24
C TYR A 57 1.45 0.45 12.89
N THR A 58 0.34 1.08 13.27
CA THR A 58 0.33 2.26 14.11
C THR A 58 0.37 1.87 15.58
N GLN A 59 1.20 2.56 16.37
CA GLN A 59 1.24 2.41 17.82
C GLN A 59 -0.14 2.67 18.47
N GLN A 60 -0.32 2.17 19.69
CA GLN A 60 -1.49 2.50 20.50
C GLN A 60 -1.59 4.02 20.70
N GLY A 61 -2.78 4.61 20.52
CA GLY A 61 -2.95 6.06 20.61
C GLY A 61 -2.43 6.86 19.41
N GLY A 62 -1.97 6.20 18.34
CA GLY A 62 -1.52 6.86 17.12
C GLY A 62 -2.66 7.41 16.26
N ARG A 63 -2.32 7.91 15.07
CA ARG A 63 -3.23 8.60 14.16
C ARG A 63 -3.27 7.91 12.80
N ILE A 64 -4.48 7.76 12.28
CA ILE A 64 -4.78 7.26 10.94
C ILE A 64 -5.65 8.32 10.27
N ALA A 65 -5.35 8.64 9.02
CA ALA A 65 -6.12 9.57 8.21
C ALA A 65 -6.58 8.87 6.93
N LEU A 66 -7.88 8.99 6.61
CA LEU A 66 -8.42 8.60 5.31
C LEU A 66 -8.90 9.86 4.60
N THR A 67 -8.31 10.13 3.45
CA THR A 67 -8.66 11.28 2.59
C THR A 67 -9.23 10.79 1.28
N ALA A 68 -10.18 11.54 0.70
CA ALA A 68 -10.64 11.33 -0.67
C ALA A 68 -10.67 12.65 -1.43
N GLY A 69 -10.45 12.62 -2.74
CA GLY A 69 -10.47 13.81 -3.58
C GLY A 69 -10.33 13.48 -5.06
N VAL A 70 -10.32 14.51 -5.90
CA VAL A 70 -10.00 14.38 -7.32
C VAL A 70 -8.55 14.81 -7.55
N ARG A 71 -7.76 13.95 -8.19
CA ARG A 71 -6.39 14.25 -8.63
C ARG A 71 -6.24 13.78 -10.07
N ASP A 72 -5.74 14.66 -10.95
CA ASP A 72 -5.54 14.36 -12.38
C ASP A 72 -6.76 13.75 -13.10
N GLY A 73 -7.95 14.24 -12.74
CA GLY A 73 -9.22 13.77 -13.30
C GLY A 73 -9.69 12.40 -12.80
N GLN A 74 -9.02 11.83 -11.78
CA GLN A 74 -9.38 10.55 -11.15
C GLN A 74 -9.72 10.74 -9.67
N VAL A 75 -10.59 9.87 -9.15
CA VAL A 75 -10.83 9.79 -7.71
C VAL A 75 -9.60 9.15 -7.05
N ALA A 76 -8.96 9.90 -6.15
CA ALA A 76 -7.88 9.43 -5.31
C ALA A 76 -8.40 9.25 -3.88
N ILE A 77 -8.16 8.07 -3.30
CA ILE A 77 -8.42 7.79 -1.90
C ILE A 77 -7.08 7.40 -1.28
N SER A 78 -6.71 8.04 -0.17
CA SER A 78 -5.45 7.78 0.53
C SER A 78 -5.71 7.42 1.97
N VAL A 79 -5.04 6.38 2.46
CA VAL A 79 -4.95 6.05 3.88
C VAL A 79 -3.50 6.33 4.30
N ALA A 80 -3.33 7.16 5.32
CA ALA A 80 -2.04 7.51 5.88
C ALA A 80 -2.04 7.26 7.39
N ASP A 81 -0.89 6.94 7.95
CA ASP A 81 -0.73 6.73 9.37
C ASP A 81 0.63 7.24 9.87
N ASN A 82 0.78 7.35 11.18
CA ASN A 82 2.03 7.77 11.83
C ASN A 82 2.72 6.62 12.59
N GLY A 83 2.57 5.41 12.07
CA GLY A 83 3.16 4.20 12.60
C GLY A 83 4.66 4.06 12.31
N ILE A 84 5.12 2.83 12.37
CA ILE A 84 6.54 2.46 12.25
C ILE A 84 7.15 2.71 10.85
N GLY A 85 6.33 3.08 9.87
CA GLY A 85 6.77 3.22 8.47
C GLY A 85 7.01 1.88 7.78
N VAL A 86 7.57 1.93 6.56
CA VAL A 86 7.84 0.74 5.74
C VAL A 86 9.29 0.74 5.28
N ASP A 87 10.10 -0.12 5.90
CA ASP A 87 11.52 -0.27 5.56
C ASP A 87 11.74 -1.00 4.22
N ALA A 88 10.80 -1.90 3.85
CA ALA A 88 10.87 -2.66 2.62
C ALA A 88 9.47 -2.97 2.07
N ILE A 89 9.31 -2.83 0.75
CA ILE A 89 8.10 -3.18 0.01
C ILE A 89 8.41 -4.34 -0.93
N MET A 90 7.67 -5.44 -0.75
CA MET A 90 7.68 -6.55 -1.70
C MET A 90 6.52 -6.41 -2.69
N ILE A 91 6.83 -6.20 -3.97
CA ILE A 91 5.82 -6.01 -5.03
C ILE A 91 5.85 -7.21 -5.96
N ARG A 92 4.70 -7.85 -6.14
CA ARG A 92 4.57 -8.88 -7.17
C ARG A 92 4.62 -8.23 -8.54
N THR A 93 5.50 -8.71 -9.43
CA THR A 93 5.64 -8.11 -10.77
C THR A 93 4.40 -8.30 -11.63
N ALA A 94 3.69 -9.42 -11.46
CA ALA A 94 2.39 -9.69 -12.06
C ALA A 94 1.26 -9.63 -11.02
N LEU A 95 0.51 -8.53 -10.98
CA LEU A 95 -0.70 -8.39 -10.16
C LEU A 95 -1.93 -8.49 -11.08
N PRO A 96 -3.06 -9.09 -10.64
CA PRO A 96 -4.29 -9.09 -11.42
C PRO A 96 -4.74 -7.66 -11.76
N GLY A 97 -4.68 -7.31 -13.05
CA GLY A 97 -5.08 -5.97 -13.54
C GLY A 97 -4.09 -4.83 -13.25
N LEU A 98 -2.88 -5.12 -12.75
CA LEU A 98 -1.86 -4.11 -12.46
C LEU A 98 -0.44 -4.63 -12.77
N ASP A 99 0.39 -3.81 -13.41
CA ASP A 99 1.81 -4.09 -13.59
C ASP A 99 2.61 -3.60 -12.37
N GLY A 100 3.26 -4.52 -11.67
CA GLY A 100 4.03 -4.22 -10.46
C GLY A 100 5.21 -3.27 -10.71
N HIS A 101 5.74 -3.22 -11.93
CA HIS A 101 6.79 -2.26 -12.29
C HIS A 101 6.27 -0.83 -12.36
N THR A 102 5.05 -0.67 -12.89
CA THR A 102 4.37 0.63 -12.92
C THR A 102 4.06 1.12 -11.51
N LEU A 103 3.62 0.21 -10.62
CA LEU A 103 3.40 0.53 -9.20
C LEU A 103 4.70 0.97 -8.52
N ALA A 104 5.80 0.23 -8.72
CA ALA A 104 7.10 0.60 -8.13
C ALA A 104 7.58 1.98 -8.57
N ARG A 105 7.42 2.33 -9.86
CA ARG A 105 7.73 3.67 -10.38
C ARG A 105 6.86 4.75 -9.76
N GLN A 106 5.56 4.50 -9.61
CA GLN A 106 4.65 5.46 -8.99
C GLN A 106 5.00 5.70 -7.52
N LEU A 107 5.29 4.63 -6.75
CA LEU A 107 5.67 4.76 -5.35
C LEU A 107 6.97 5.55 -5.18
N HIS A 108 7.99 5.29 -6.01
CA HIS A 108 9.21 6.11 -6.03
C HIS A 108 8.95 7.58 -6.34
N ALA A 109 8.05 7.87 -7.29
CA ALA A 109 7.74 9.25 -7.67
C ALA A 109 6.99 10.01 -6.56
N VAL A 110 6.15 9.31 -5.79
CA VAL A 110 5.39 9.90 -4.68
C VAL A 110 6.24 10.04 -3.42
N HIS A 111 7.18 9.11 -3.18
CA HIS A 111 8.05 9.07 -2.01
C HIS A 111 9.55 9.07 -2.38
N PRO A 112 10.07 10.10 -3.06
CA PRO A 112 11.44 10.09 -3.60
C PRO A 112 12.54 10.15 -2.53
N HIS A 113 12.20 10.47 -1.28
CA HIS A 113 13.17 10.65 -0.18
C HIS A 113 13.12 9.53 0.87
N GLU A 114 12.21 8.57 0.73
CA GLU A 114 12.14 7.42 1.64
C GLU A 114 13.16 6.37 1.23
N ARG A 115 13.99 5.92 2.18
CA ARG A 115 14.96 4.83 1.99
C ARG A 115 14.27 3.46 2.06
N THR A 116 13.14 3.31 1.40
CA THR A 116 12.40 2.06 1.37
C THR A 116 13.01 1.11 0.35
N LEU A 117 13.28 -0.12 0.75
CA LEU A 117 13.81 -1.15 -0.13
C LEU A 117 12.69 -1.75 -1.00
N TYR A 118 12.80 -1.66 -2.33
CA TYR A 118 11.84 -2.23 -3.25
C TYR A 118 12.31 -3.61 -3.73
N ILE A 119 11.55 -4.65 -3.38
CA ILE A 119 11.86 -6.04 -3.72
C ILE A 119 10.79 -6.56 -4.70
N ALA A 120 11.19 -6.86 -5.93
CA ALA A 120 10.33 -7.52 -6.90
C ALA A 120 10.12 -8.99 -6.51
N VAL A 121 8.88 -9.48 -6.60
CA VAL A 121 8.51 -10.89 -6.36
C VAL A 121 7.88 -11.46 -7.63
N SER A 122 8.40 -12.58 -8.14
CA SER A 122 7.82 -13.26 -9.32
C SER A 122 7.68 -14.78 -9.12
N ASP A 123 6.82 -15.40 -9.92
CA ASP A 123 6.60 -16.86 -9.91
C ASP A 123 7.70 -17.64 -10.68
N ALA A 124 8.48 -16.96 -11.53
CA ALA A 124 9.70 -17.47 -12.15
C ALA A 124 10.72 -16.32 -12.26
N CYS A 125 12.00 -16.59 -11.97
CA CYS A 125 13.05 -15.58 -12.00
C CYS A 125 14.08 -15.91 -13.09
N GLN A 126 13.91 -15.36 -14.30
CA GLN A 126 14.93 -15.47 -15.35
C GLN A 126 15.93 -14.31 -15.27
N SER A 127 17.13 -14.51 -15.82
CA SER A 127 18.20 -13.50 -15.81
C SER A 127 17.78 -12.17 -16.48
N HIS A 128 16.91 -12.22 -17.48
CA HIS A 128 16.36 -11.04 -18.16
C HIS A 128 15.45 -10.21 -17.25
N ASP A 129 14.64 -10.87 -16.41
CA ASP A 129 13.68 -10.18 -15.53
C ASP A 129 14.39 -9.35 -14.45
N LYS A 130 15.57 -9.80 -13.99
CA LYS A 130 16.40 -9.09 -13.00
C LYS A 130 16.93 -7.75 -13.52
N ILE A 131 17.25 -7.68 -14.82
CA ILE A 131 17.77 -6.46 -15.45
C ILE A 131 16.65 -5.43 -15.58
N VAL A 132 15.46 -5.87 -15.99
CA VAL A 132 14.29 -5.00 -16.09
C VAL A 132 13.85 -4.50 -14.71
N ALA A 133 13.82 -5.37 -13.69
CA ALA A 133 13.47 -4.98 -12.34
C ALA A 133 14.40 -3.89 -11.78
N ARG A 134 15.72 -4.04 -11.95
CA ARG A 134 16.69 -3.02 -11.52
C ARG A 134 16.51 -1.69 -12.26
N GLY A 135 16.26 -1.73 -13.57
CA GLY A 135 16.03 -0.51 -14.36
C GLY A 135 14.77 0.27 -13.97
N VAL A 136 13.82 -0.39 -13.29
CA VAL A 136 12.55 0.18 -12.83
C VAL A 136 12.65 0.75 -11.40
N GLY A 137 13.76 0.47 -10.70
CA GLY A 137 13.99 0.91 -9.32
C GLY A 137 13.82 -0.18 -8.26
N PHE A 138 13.72 -1.47 -8.64
CA PHE A 138 13.80 -2.54 -7.64
C PHE A 138 15.25 -2.79 -7.22
N ASP A 139 15.52 -2.80 -5.92
CA ASP A 139 16.83 -3.12 -5.34
C ASP A 139 17.14 -4.61 -5.45
N HIS A 140 16.11 -5.44 -5.23
CA HIS A 140 16.22 -6.90 -5.26
C HIS A 140 15.08 -7.54 -6.04
N HIS A 141 15.31 -8.77 -6.50
CA HIS A 141 14.30 -9.61 -7.13
C HIS A 141 14.37 -11.01 -6.54
N VAL A 142 13.25 -11.48 -5.99
CA VAL A 142 13.11 -12.80 -5.38
C VAL A 142 12.00 -13.59 -6.04
N GLU A 143 12.12 -14.91 -5.99
CA GLU A 143 11.04 -15.81 -6.35
C GLU A 143 10.04 -15.89 -5.19
N ARG A 144 8.75 -16.11 -5.49
CA ARG A 144 7.67 -16.16 -4.49
C ARG A 144 7.93 -17.17 -3.36
N ALA A 145 8.68 -18.25 -3.62
CA ALA A 145 9.08 -19.25 -2.63
C ALA A 145 10.47 -18.98 -2.02
N VAL A 146 10.81 -17.72 -1.76
CA VAL A 146 12.11 -17.34 -1.19
C VAL A 146 12.26 -17.81 0.27
N ALA A 147 13.38 -18.47 0.58
CA ALA A 147 13.71 -18.91 1.93
C ALA A 147 13.94 -17.72 2.88
N MET A 148 13.53 -17.83 4.15
CA MET A 148 13.69 -16.77 5.16
C MET A 148 15.15 -16.32 5.34
N ALA A 149 16.11 -17.23 5.23
CA ALA A 149 17.53 -16.89 5.30
C ALA A 149 17.98 -15.94 4.16
N THR A 150 17.34 -16.01 2.99
CA THR A 150 17.61 -15.10 1.88
C THR A 150 16.96 -13.74 2.10
N LEU A 151 15.72 -13.72 2.60
CA LEU A 151 15.06 -12.46 2.94
C LEU A 151 15.78 -11.71 4.06
N SER A 152 16.19 -12.41 5.12
CA SER A 152 16.96 -11.80 6.21
C SER A 152 18.27 -11.18 5.70
N ARG A 153 19.01 -11.86 4.81
CA ARG A 153 20.22 -11.27 4.19
C ARG A 153 19.93 -10.01 3.38
N ILE A 154 18.82 -9.99 2.63
CA ILE A 154 18.45 -8.82 1.83
C ILE A 154 18.13 -7.63 2.74
N LEU A 155 17.33 -7.84 3.78
CA LEU A 155 16.93 -6.78 4.71
C LEU A 155 18.11 -6.24 5.54
N HIS A 156 19.11 -7.07 5.85
CA HIS A 156 20.31 -6.64 6.58
C HIS A 156 21.43 -6.07 5.70
N ALA A 157 21.31 -6.14 4.36
CA ALA A 157 22.32 -5.63 3.45
C ALA A 157 22.24 -4.11 3.22
N VAL A 158 21.20 -3.44 3.74
CA VAL A 158 21.01 -1.99 3.64
C VAL A 158 21.66 -1.32 4.85
N PRO A 159 22.62 -0.39 4.67
CA PRO A 159 23.14 0.40 5.78
C PRO A 159 22.05 1.35 6.29
N THR A 160 21.81 1.37 7.61
CA THR A 160 20.95 2.33 8.31
C THR A 160 21.35 3.78 7.99
#